data_AF-A0A537SNS0-F1
#
_entry.id   AF-A0A537SNS0-F1
#
_cell.length_a   1.000
_cell.length_b   1.000
_cell.length_c   1.000
_cell.angle_alpha   90.00
_cell.angle_beta   90.00
_cell.angle_gamma   90.00
#
_symmetry.space_group_name_H-M   'P 1'
#
loop_
_entity.id
_entity.type
_entity.pdbx_description
1 polymer ?
#
loop_
_entity_poly.entity_id
_entity_poly.type
_entity_poly.pdbx_seq_one_letter_code
_entity_poly.pdbx_strand_id
1 'polypeptide(L)'
;RKPRERAEILRKSYELIMRDAERLAKLITIENGKALSDSCGEVAYAAEFFRWYAEEAVRGIGALSRAPASGARIVVQHKPAGIAVLVTPWNFPAAMATRKIGP
;
A
#
# COMPACT_ATOMS: atom_id res chain seq x y z
N ARG A 1 -8.04 12.73 -8.19
CA ARG A 1 -6.85 12.21 -8.92
C ARG A 1 -7.22 10.91 -9.62
N LYS A 2 -6.80 10.74 -10.86
CA LYS A 2 -7.05 9.52 -11.65
C LYS A 2 -6.33 8.32 -11.00
N PRO A 3 -6.82 7.08 -11.16
CA PRO A 3 -6.16 5.88 -10.66
C PRO A 3 -4.66 5.79 -11.03
N ARG A 4 -4.33 6.12 -12.29
CA ARG A 4 -2.93 6.14 -12.78
C ARG A 4 -2.05 7.13 -12.02
N GLU A 5 -2.53 8.34 -11.76
CA GLU A 5 -1.76 9.35 -11.00
C GLU A 5 -1.48 8.87 -9.57
N ARG A 6 -2.44 8.18 -8.93
CA ARG A 6 -2.22 7.59 -7.60
C ARG A 6 -1.20 6.46 -7.65
N ALA A 7 -1.26 5.61 -8.68
CA ALA A 7 -0.27 4.55 -8.89
C ALA A 7 1.16 5.11 -9.00
N GLU A 8 1.37 6.17 -9.78
CA GLU A 8 2.70 6.79 -9.91
C GLU A 8 3.22 7.36 -8.59
N ILE A 9 2.34 7.92 -7.75
CA ILE A 9 2.74 8.40 -6.43
C ILE A 9 3.19 7.25 -5.53
N LEU A 10 2.42 6.16 -5.47
CA LEU A 10 2.78 4.97 -4.70
C LEU A 10 4.09 4.35 -5.22
N ARG A 11 4.25 4.27 -6.55
CA ARG A 11 5.49 3.81 -7.19
C ARG A 11 6.67 4.68 -6.80
N LYS A 12 6.49 6.01 -6.78
CA LYS A 12 7.53 6.94 -6.35
C LYS A 12 7.88 6.78 -4.87
N SER A 13 6.90 6.51 -4.01
CA SER A 13 7.15 6.20 -2.59
C SER A 13 8.02 4.97 -2.44
N TYR A 14 7.77 3.89 -3.19
CA TYR A 14 8.65 2.72 -3.23
C TYR A 14 10.09 3.11 -3.62
N GLU A 15 10.27 3.87 -4.70
CA GLU A 15 11.60 4.28 -5.17
C GLU A 15 12.37 5.08 -4.11
N LEU A 16 11.69 6.01 -3.42
CA LEU A 16 12.29 6.84 -2.39
C LEU A 16 12.68 6.03 -1.14
N ILE A 17 11.84 5.08 -0.74
CA ILE A 17 12.15 4.18 0.39
C ILE A 17 13.36 3.30 0.04
N MET A 18 13.39 2.73 -1.17
CA MET A 18 14.50 1.89 -1.61
C MET A 18 15.81 2.68 -1.77
N ARG A 19 15.74 3.93 -2.26
CA ARG A 19 16.88 4.84 -2.31
C ARG A 19 17.48 5.09 -0.92
N ASP A 20 16.63 5.25 0.09
CA ASP A 20 17.02 5.55 1.47
C ASP A 20 17.13 4.31 2.37
N ALA A 21 17.13 3.10 1.80
CA ALA A 21 16.88 1.87 2.55
C ALA A 21 17.86 1.64 3.71
N GLU A 22 19.15 1.90 3.48
CA GLU A 22 20.18 1.74 4.50
C GLU A 22 19.99 2.70 5.68
N ARG A 23 19.64 3.97 5.39
CA ARG A 23 19.38 4.99 6.40
C ARG A 23 18.15 4.62 7.24
N LEU A 24 17.10 4.14 6.58
CA LEU A 24 15.86 3.71 7.25
C LEU A 24 16.10 2.46 8.11
N ALA A 25 16.88 1.49 7.62
CA ALA A 25 17.20 0.28 8.39
C ALA A 25 18.03 0.60 9.65
N LYS A 26 18.98 1.54 9.55
CA LYS A 26 19.72 2.05 10.71
C LYS A 26 18.79 2.72 11.73
N LEU A 27 17.83 3.52 11.26
CA LEU A 27 16.85 4.16 12.13
C LEU A 27 15.99 3.14 12.89
N ILE A 28 15.41 2.16 12.17
CA ILE A 28 14.62 1.08 12.76
C ILE A 28 15.45 0.32 13.80
N THR A 29 16.71 0.01 13.48
CA THR A 29 17.61 -0.70 14.40
C THR A 29 17.81 0.07 15.71
N ILE A 30 18.01 1.38 15.65
CA ILE A 30 18.27 2.21 16.83
C ILE A 30 17.00 2.39 17.69
N GLU A 31 15.81 2.53 17.07
CA GLU A 31 14.57 2.75 17.82
C GLU A 31 13.89 1.46 18.30
N ASN A 32 13.96 0.38 17.52
CA ASN A 32 13.27 -0.88 17.79
C ASN A 32 14.17 -1.90 18.51
N GLY A 33 15.48 -1.85 18.27
CA GLY A 33 16.46 -2.76 18.87
C GLY A 33 16.67 -4.08 18.11
N LYS A 34 15.99 -4.32 16.99
CA LYS A 34 16.21 -5.51 16.14
C LYS A 34 17.53 -5.44 15.38
N ALA A 35 18.07 -6.59 14.97
CA ALA A 35 19.30 -6.68 14.20
C ALA A 35 19.21 -5.90 12.88
N LEU A 36 20.32 -5.31 12.44
CA LEU A 36 20.36 -4.51 11.20
C LEU A 36 19.92 -5.31 9.97
N SER A 37 20.25 -6.60 9.90
CA SER A 37 19.79 -7.50 8.83
C SER A 37 18.27 -7.59 8.76
N ASP A 38 17.62 -7.68 9.92
CA ASP A 38 16.16 -7.79 10.02
C ASP A 38 15.50 -6.46 9.67
N SER A 39 16.10 -5.34 10.11
CA SER A 39 15.68 -3.99 9.73
C SER A 39 15.78 -3.76 8.21
N CYS A 40 16.85 -4.21 7.56
CA CYS A 40 16.97 -4.14 6.10
C CYS A 40 15.87 -4.94 5.40
N GLY A 41 15.59 -6.16 5.88
CA GLY A 41 14.50 -6.98 5.38
C GLY A 41 13.14 -6.29 5.56
N GLU A 42 12.90 -5.67 6.71
CA GLU A 42 11.68 -4.92 6.97
C GLU A 42 11.51 -3.73 6.03
N VAL A 43 12.56 -2.93 5.79
CA VAL A 43 12.46 -1.77 4.89
C VAL A 43 12.09 -2.21 3.48
N ALA A 44 12.74 -3.25 2.95
CA ALA A 44 12.41 -3.80 1.65
C ALA A 44 10.96 -4.32 1.61
N TYR A 45 10.56 -5.08 2.63
CA TYR A 45 9.20 -5.59 2.74
C TYR A 45 8.15 -4.48 2.86
N ALA A 46 8.46 -3.41 3.61
CA ALA A 46 7.59 -2.25 3.78
C ALA A 46 7.42 -1.49 2.45
N ALA A 47 8.48 -1.33 1.67
CA ALA A 47 8.44 -0.69 0.36
C ALA A 47 7.56 -1.47 -0.63
N GLU A 48 7.61 -2.80 -0.57
CA GLU A 48 6.87 -3.68 -1.49
C GLU A 48 5.35 -3.48 -1.44
N PHE A 49 4.77 -3.09 -0.29
CA PHE A 49 3.35 -2.72 -0.23
C PHE A 49 3.02 -1.55 -1.16
N PHE A 50 3.87 -0.53 -1.23
CA PHE A 50 3.66 0.59 -2.16
C PHE A 50 3.77 0.16 -3.61
N ARG A 51 4.75 -0.70 -3.95
CA ARG A 51 4.89 -1.22 -5.31
C ARG A 51 3.67 -2.04 -5.72
N TRP A 52 3.25 -2.96 -4.86
CA TRP A 52 2.08 -3.80 -5.10
C TRP A 52 0.79 -2.97 -5.27
N TYR A 53 0.51 -2.06 -4.33
CA TYR A 53 -0.71 -1.25 -4.40
C TYR A 53 -0.67 -0.16 -5.47
N ALA A 54 0.52 0.25 -5.94
CA ALA A 54 0.62 1.04 -7.17
C ALA A 54 0.05 0.28 -8.37
N GLU A 55 0.35 -1.01 -8.48
CA GLU A 55 -0.17 -1.86 -9.55
C GLU A 55 -1.68 -2.12 -9.38
N GLU A 56 -2.15 -2.35 -8.15
CA GLU A 56 -3.57 -2.55 -7.85
C GLU A 56 -4.43 -1.30 -8.01
N ALA A 57 -3.84 -0.10 -7.85
CA ALA A 57 -4.58 1.16 -7.91
C ALA A 57 -5.35 1.35 -9.22
N VAL A 58 -4.90 0.75 -10.32
CA VAL A 58 -5.57 0.79 -11.65
C VAL A 58 -6.46 -0.42 -11.93
N ARG A 59 -6.55 -1.38 -11.01
CA ARG A 59 -7.30 -2.64 -11.14
C ARG A 59 -8.58 -2.67 -10.28
N GLY A 60 -9.14 -1.51 -9.96
CA GLY A 60 -10.46 -1.37 -9.31
C GLY A 60 -11.63 -1.75 -10.24
N ILE A 61 -11.62 -2.97 -10.76
CA ILE A 61 -12.57 -3.51 -11.73
C ILE A 61 -13.91 -3.77 -11.04
N GLY A 62 -14.98 -3.18 -11.58
CA GLY A 62 -16.34 -3.46 -11.16
C GLY A 62 -16.95 -4.68 -11.86
N ALA A 63 -18.26 -4.84 -11.75
CA ALA A 63 -18.98 -5.90 -12.45
C ALA A 63 -20.15 -5.34 -13.28
N LEU A 64 -20.44 -5.98 -14.41
CA LEU A 64 -21.60 -5.71 -15.24
C LEU A 64 -22.37 -7.01 -15.41
N SER A 65 -23.66 -7.02 -15.06
CA SER A 65 -24.54 -8.17 -15.26
C SER A 65 -25.93 -7.74 -15.73
N ARG A 66 -26.78 -8.71 -16.07
CA ARG A 66 -28.19 -8.48 -16.43
C ARG A 66 -29.10 -9.01 -15.34
N ALA A 67 -30.11 -8.23 -14.98
CA ALA A 67 -31.17 -8.64 -14.08
C ALA A 67 -32.03 -9.74 -14.73
N PRO A 68 -32.18 -10.93 -14.11
CA PRO A 68 -32.93 -12.03 -14.69
C PRO A 68 -34.41 -11.71 -14.96
N ALA A 69 -35.04 -10.91 -14.08
CA ALA A 69 -36.47 -10.63 -14.16
C ALA A 69 -36.83 -9.48 -15.12
N SER A 70 -36.02 -8.41 -15.16
CA SER A 70 -36.34 -7.19 -15.92
C SER A 70 -35.48 -6.98 -17.16
N GLY A 71 -34.40 -7.74 -17.33
CA GLY A 71 -33.40 -7.52 -18.39
C GLY A 71 -32.56 -6.24 -18.21
N ALA A 72 -32.74 -5.50 -17.11
CA ALA A 72 -31.97 -4.30 -16.80
C ALA A 72 -30.48 -4.60 -16.63
N ARG A 73 -29.63 -3.60 -16.88
CA ARG A 73 -28.19 -3.68 -16.60
C ARG A 73 -27.92 -3.38 -15.14
N ILE A 74 -27.17 -4.26 -14.46
CA ILE A 74 -26.68 -4.06 -13.10
C ILE A 74 -25.21 -3.69 -13.20
N VAL A 75 -24.83 -2.57 -12.59
CA VAL A 75 -23.45 -2.06 -12.56
C VAL A 75 -22.97 -2.01 -11.12
N VAL A 76 -21.86 -2.68 -10.84
CA VAL A 76 -21.15 -2.62 -9.55
C VAL A 76 -19.87 -1.81 -9.73
N GLN A 77 -19.63 -0.86 -8.83
CA GLN A 77 -18.41 -0.05 -8.81
C GLN A 77 -17.82 -0.02 -7.39
N HIS A 78 -16.50 0.01 -7.31
CA HIS A 78 -15.78 0.18 -6.04
C HIS A 78 -15.36 1.64 -5.87
N LYS A 79 -15.70 2.23 -4.72
CA LYS A 79 -15.33 3.59 -4.34
C LYS A 79 -14.57 3.58 -3.02
N PRO A 80 -13.62 4.50 -2.81
CA PRO A 80 -12.93 4.62 -1.53
C PRO A 80 -13.95 4.92 -0.41
N ALA A 81 -13.76 4.31 0.75
CA ALA A 81 -14.65 4.50 1.90
C ALA A 81 -14.58 5.92 2.47
N GLY A 82 -13.43 6.60 2.36
CA GLY A 82 -13.23 7.96 2.84
C GLY A 82 -12.06 8.05 3.81
N ILE A 83 -12.26 8.77 4.92
CA ILE A 83 -11.24 9.00 5.95
C ILE A 83 -11.00 7.70 6.74
N ALA A 84 -9.73 7.40 7.00
CA ALA A 84 -9.31 6.24 7.81
C ALA A 84 -8.35 6.68 8.93
N VAL A 85 -8.46 6.02 10.09
CA VAL A 85 -7.52 6.16 11.21
C VAL A 85 -6.69 4.88 11.31
N LEU A 86 -5.37 5.02 11.32
CA LEU A 86 -4.44 3.89 11.31
C LEU A 86 -3.67 3.86 12.63
N VAL A 87 -3.82 2.77 13.39
CA VAL A 87 -3.05 2.50 14.62
C VAL A 87 -2.16 1.28 14.34
N THR A 88 -0.86 1.40 14.63
CA THR A 88 0.14 0.38 14.29
C THR A 88 1.04 0.06 15.49
N PRO A 89 1.38 -1.22 15.72
CA PRO A 89 2.27 -1.63 16.80
C PRO A 89 3.75 -1.33 16.47
N TRP A 90 4.60 -1.41 17.50
CA TRP A 90 6.01 -1.06 17.41
C TRP A 90 6.92 -2.16 16.84
N ASN A 91 6.47 -3.43 16.80
CA ASN A 91 7.33 -4.57 16.49
C ASN A 91 7.84 -4.61 15.04
N PHE A 92 7.07 -4.07 14.09
CA PHE A 92 7.48 -3.84 12.70
C PHE A 92 7.06 -2.41 12.30
N PRO A 93 7.81 -1.39 12.75
CA PRO A 93 7.37 0.00 12.69
C PRO A 93 7.12 0.49 11.25
N ALA A 94 7.92 0.06 10.27
CA ALA A 94 7.73 0.42 8.88
C ALA A 94 6.65 -0.43 8.23
N ALA A 95 6.76 -1.76 8.32
CA ALA A 95 5.88 -2.65 7.56
C ALA A 95 4.40 -2.61 8.02
N MET A 96 4.13 -2.39 9.31
CA MET A 96 2.75 -2.27 9.80
C MET A 96 2.08 -0.98 9.33
N ALA A 97 2.85 0.10 9.20
CA ALA A 97 2.37 1.36 8.65
C ALA A 97 2.10 1.24 7.15
N THR A 98 3.07 0.78 6.36
CA THR A 98 2.94 0.76 4.89
C THR A 98 1.88 -0.22 4.41
N ARG A 99 1.63 -1.33 5.13
CA ARG A 99 0.54 -2.27 4.84
C ARG A 99 -0.86 -1.67 5.01
N LYS A 100 -0.99 -0.55 5.73
CA LYS A 100 -2.25 0.19 5.89
C LYS A 100 -2.32 1.47 5.05
N ILE A 101 -1.17 2.10 4.76
CA ILE A 101 -1.08 3.34 3.96
C ILE A 101 -1.10 3.04 2.45
N GLY A 102 -0.52 1.92 2.04
CA GLY A 102 -0.48 1.48 0.64
C GLY A 102 -1.86 1.28 -0.02
N PRO A 103 -2.75 0.45 0.56
CA PRO A 103 -4.12 0.27 0.06
C PRO A 103 -5.01 1.51 0.29
#